data_AF-A0A2N5B5W7-F1
#
_entry.id   AF-A0A2N5B5W7-F1
#
_cell.length_a   1.000
_cell.length_b   1.000
_cell.length_c   1.000
_cell.angle_alpha   90.00
_cell.angle_beta   90.00
_cell.angle_gamma   90.00
#
_symmetry.space_group_name_H-M   'P 1'
#
loop_
_entity.id
_entity.type
_entity.pdbx_description
1 polymer ?
#
loop_
_entity_poly.entity_id
_entity_poly.type
_entity_poly.pdbx_seq_one_letter_code
_entity_poly.pdbx_strand_id
1 'polypeptide(L)'
;MRVEWVSESAWNPHLLDLWVYSAANLIKIRDNTELSYVLNEKDYPKEVFSSAPWQLESYEGPNGLYSVRAFRQFRFGDTLLICPASYRNIALKEIDSYAHRCIALSEAKVHVAAPVLSKDAATVAKPN
;
A
#
# COMPACT_ATOMS: atom_id res chain seq x y z
N MET A 1 47.04 -30.12 20.50
CA MET A 1 46.48 -29.02 19.70
C MET A 1 46.28 -29.51 18.27
N ARG A 2 45.04 -29.70 17.84
CA ARG A 2 44.68 -29.96 16.45
C ARG A 2 43.57 -28.96 16.13
N VAL A 3 43.88 -28.01 15.25
CA VAL A 3 42.92 -27.02 14.77
C VAL A 3 42.28 -27.65 13.53
N GLU A 4 41.04 -28.11 13.65
CA GLU A 4 40.24 -28.56 12.52
C GLU A 4 39.57 -27.35 11.88
N TRP A 5 39.90 -27.13 10.62
CA TRP A 5 39.38 -26.08 9.77
C TRP A 5 37.91 -26.34 9.47
N VAL A 6 37.04 -25.40 9.86
CA VAL A 6 35.66 -25.33 9.35
C VAL A 6 35.75 -24.74 7.94
N SER A 7 35.78 -25.60 6.92
CA SER A 7 35.73 -25.20 5.51
C SER A 7 34.35 -25.48 4.91
N GLU A 8 34.03 -24.67 3.90
CA GLU A 8 32.89 -24.76 2.98
C GLU A 8 31.47 -24.53 3.53
N SER A 9 31.18 -23.24 3.73
CA SER A 9 30.13 -22.52 3.01
C SER A 9 29.19 -23.38 2.12
N ALA A 10 28.10 -23.84 2.72
CA ALA A 10 26.95 -24.44 2.05
C ALA A 10 26.18 -23.39 1.23
N TRP A 11 26.71 -23.01 0.06
CA TRP A 11 25.97 -22.28 -0.97
C TRP A 11 25.11 -23.27 -1.76
N ASN A 12 24.03 -23.75 -1.14
CA ASN A 12 22.97 -24.40 -1.91
C ASN A 12 22.00 -23.32 -2.40
N PRO A 13 21.94 -23.01 -3.71
CA PRO A 13 21.05 -21.96 -4.24
C PRO A 13 19.58 -22.21 -3.90
N HIS A 14 19.18 -23.47 -3.69
CA HIS A 14 17.84 -23.82 -3.23
C HIS A 14 17.52 -23.37 -1.80
N LEU A 15 18.53 -23.24 -0.93
CA LEU A 15 18.33 -22.67 0.40
C LEU A 15 18.17 -21.15 0.31
N LEU A 16 18.94 -20.48 -0.56
CA LEU A 16 18.80 -19.04 -0.81
C LEU A 16 17.40 -18.69 -1.34
N ASP A 17 16.87 -19.45 -2.30
CA ASP A 17 15.51 -19.24 -2.80
C ASP A 17 14.45 -19.36 -1.70
N LEU A 18 14.58 -20.35 -0.80
CA LEU A 18 13.66 -20.53 0.32
C LEU A 18 13.73 -19.35 1.31
N TRP A 19 14.94 -18.85 1.61
CA TRP A 19 15.12 -17.66 2.45
C TRP A 19 14.57 -16.39 1.80
N VAL A 20 14.77 -16.20 0.50
CA VAL A 20 14.23 -15.05 -0.25
C VAL A 20 12.71 -15.11 -0.33
N TYR A 21 12.12 -16.27 -0.61
CA TYR A 21 10.66 -16.44 -0.60
C TYR A 21 10.06 -16.24 0.80
N SER A 22 10.71 -16.76 1.83
CA SER A 22 10.25 -16.63 3.22
C SER A 22 10.37 -15.19 3.70
N ALA A 23 11.48 -14.50 3.39
CA ALA A 23 11.67 -13.09 3.66
C ALA A 23 10.63 -12.24 2.91
N ALA A 24 10.40 -12.50 1.61
CA ALA A 24 9.40 -11.78 0.83
C ALA A 24 7.98 -11.89 1.41
N ASN A 25 7.61 -13.05 1.96
CA ASN A 25 6.32 -13.26 2.62
C ASN A 25 6.26 -12.62 4.03
N LEU A 26 7.37 -12.59 4.77
CA LEU A 26 7.48 -11.99 6.11
C LEU A 26 7.50 -10.47 6.10
N ILE A 27 8.04 -9.82 5.07
CA ILE A 27 8.24 -8.36 5.07
C ILE A 27 6.92 -7.60 4.84
N LYS A 28 5.79 -8.26 4.52
CA LYS A 28 4.51 -7.58 4.24
C LYS A 28 4.70 -6.30 3.38
N ILE A 29 5.58 -6.38 2.38
CA ILE A 29 6.01 -5.21 1.56
C ILE A 29 4.81 -4.55 0.88
N ARG A 30 3.73 -5.30 0.69
CA ARG A 30 2.48 -4.83 0.12
C ARG A 30 1.49 -4.57 1.22
N ASP A 31 1.37 -3.29 1.58
CA ASP A 31 0.28 -2.81 2.43
C ASP A 31 -0.96 -2.61 1.56
N ASN A 32 -1.76 -3.66 1.44
CA ASN A 32 -3.02 -3.64 0.70
C ASN A 32 -4.18 -3.03 1.51
N THR A 33 -3.87 -2.39 2.64
CA THR A 33 -4.88 -1.70 3.46
C THR A 33 -5.46 -0.55 2.66
N GLU A 34 -6.78 -0.59 2.50
CA GLU A 34 -7.52 0.51 1.91
C GLU A 34 -7.57 1.66 2.91
N LEU A 35 -7.04 2.81 2.49
CA LEU A 35 -6.99 4.03 3.27
C LEU A 35 -7.65 5.16 2.46
N SER A 36 -8.25 6.11 3.18
CA SER A 36 -8.78 7.32 2.57
C SER A 36 -7.74 8.43 2.72
N TYR A 37 -7.27 8.97 1.60
CA TYR A 37 -6.27 10.03 1.55
C TYR A 37 -6.94 11.36 1.23
N VAL A 38 -6.81 12.33 2.12
CA VAL A 38 -7.35 13.69 1.95
C VAL A 38 -6.34 14.53 1.18
N LEU A 39 -6.82 15.13 0.09
CA LEU A 39 -6.06 15.90 -0.88
C LEU A 39 -6.69 17.28 -1.09
N ASN A 40 -5.86 18.24 -1.48
CA ASN A 40 -6.30 19.56 -1.90
C ASN A 40 -6.38 19.64 -3.43
N GLU A 41 -7.48 20.16 -3.96
CA GLU A 41 -7.69 20.35 -5.40
C GLU A 41 -6.67 21.31 -6.05
N LYS A 42 -6.06 22.22 -5.28
CA LYS A 42 -5.00 23.11 -5.77
C LYS A 42 -3.68 22.38 -6.05
N ASP A 43 -3.34 21.38 -5.24
CA ASP A 43 -2.10 20.61 -5.38
C ASP A 43 -2.29 19.41 -6.30
N TYR A 44 -3.45 18.75 -6.21
CA TYR A 44 -3.81 17.58 -7.00
C TYR A 44 -5.21 17.78 -7.59
N PRO A 45 -5.30 18.21 -8.86
CA PRO A 45 -6.57 18.34 -9.55
C PRO A 45 -7.26 16.97 -9.70
N LYS A 46 -8.59 16.93 -9.65
CA LYS A 46 -9.37 15.68 -9.75
C LYS A 46 -9.17 14.97 -11.09
N GLU A 47 -8.77 15.69 -12.13
CA GLU A 47 -8.49 15.17 -13.47
C GLU A 47 -7.35 14.16 -13.47
N VAL A 48 -6.39 14.26 -12.53
CA VAL A 48 -5.30 13.30 -12.39
C VAL A 48 -5.84 11.90 -12.04
N PHE A 49 -6.98 11.86 -11.36
CA PHE A 49 -7.69 10.64 -10.96
C PHE A 49 -8.73 10.17 -11.99
N SER A 50 -8.76 10.75 -13.20
CA SER A 50 -9.69 10.32 -14.26
C SER A 50 -9.24 9.04 -15.01
N SER A 51 -7.98 8.68 -14.89
CA SER A 51 -7.34 7.59 -15.66
C SER A 51 -7.69 6.18 -15.19
N ALA A 52 -8.30 6.04 -14.01
CA ALA A 52 -8.60 4.75 -13.39
C ALA A 52 -9.88 4.86 -12.52
N PRO A 53 -10.46 3.75 -12.06
CA PRO A 53 -11.68 3.76 -11.23
C PRO A 53 -11.35 4.18 -9.79
N TRP A 54 -11.03 5.46 -9.61
CA TRP A 54 -10.78 6.08 -8.31
C TRP A 54 -12.09 6.45 -7.63
N GLN A 55 -12.19 6.15 -6.34
CA GLN A 55 -13.34 6.53 -5.51
C GLN A 55 -13.02 7.85 -4.82
N LEU A 56 -13.64 8.93 -5.30
CA LEU A 56 -13.45 10.29 -4.80
C LEU A 56 -14.66 10.68 -3.95
N GLU A 57 -14.43 11.12 -2.71
CA GLU A 57 -15.46 11.70 -1.85
C GLU A 57 -15.10 13.16 -1.57
N SER A 58 -15.93 14.09 -2.01
CA SER A 58 -15.69 15.52 -1.79
C SER A 58 -16.11 15.91 -0.37
N TYR A 59 -15.30 16.72 0.30
CA TYR A 59 -15.71 17.34 1.57
C TYR A 59 -16.30 18.72 1.29
N GLU A 60 -17.51 18.98 1.80
CA GLU A 60 -18.06 20.33 1.76
C GLU A 60 -17.30 21.22 2.74
N GLY A 61 -16.46 22.10 2.20
CA GLY A 61 -15.67 23.05 2.96
C GLY A 61 -15.00 24.10 2.07
N PRO A 62 -14.63 25.27 2.62
CA PRO A 62 -14.11 26.41 1.86
C PRO A 62 -12.77 26.17 1.15
N ASN A 63 -12.12 25.03 1.41
CA ASN A 63 -10.75 24.75 0.99
C ASN A 63 -10.64 23.80 -0.22
N GLY A 64 -11.76 23.33 -0.79
CA GLY A 64 -11.73 22.42 -1.94
C GLY A 64 -11.01 21.09 -1.64
N LEU A 65 -11.23 20.54 -0.44
CA LEU A 65 -10.64 19.27 -0.05
C LEU A 65 -11.51 18.12 -0.53
N TYR A 66 -10.86 17.04 -0.97
CA TYR A 66 -11.53 15.78 -1.29
C TYR A 66 -10.70 14.62 -0.75
N SER A 67 -11.34 13.49 -0.51
CA SER A 67 -10.64 12.24 -0.23
C SER A 67 -10.65 11.31 -1.42
N VAL A 68 -9.62 10.48 -1.50
CA VAL A 68 -9.50 9.40 -2.45
C VAL A 68 -9.23 8.09 -1.72
N ARG A 69 -10.00 7.05 -2.02
CA ARG A 69 -9.74 5.71 -1.48
C ARG A 69 -8.68 4.99 -2.30
N ALA A 70 -7.61 4.59 -1.63
CA ALA A 70 -6.44 4.02 -2.25
C ALA A 70 -5.70 3.08 -1.29
N PHE A 71 -4.83 2.23 -1.83
CA PHE A 71 -3.85 1.50 -1.02
C PHE A 71 -2.44 1.99 -1.32
N ARG A 72 -1.53 1.82 -0.36
CA ARG A 72 -0.15 2.26 -0.47
C ARG A 72 0.68 1.18 -1.17
N GLN A 73 1.20 1.50 -2.35
CA GLN A 73 2.09 0.57 -3.06
C GLN A 73 3.54 0.74 -2.62
N PHE A 74 3.98 1.98 -2.38
CA PHE A 74 5.33 2.27 -1.93
C PHE A 74 5.40 3.64 -1.23
N ARG A 75 6.40 3.80 -0.35
CA ARG A 75 6.68 5.06 0.33
C ARG A 75 8.19 5.21 0.50
N PHE A 76 8.72 6.34 0.05
CA PHE A 76 10.15 6.63 0.11
C PHE A 76 10.41 8.12 0.23
N GLY A 77 10.97 8.52 1.38
CA GLY A 77 11.15 9.93 1.71
C GLY A 77 9.80 10.65 1.69
N ASP A 78 9.72 11.73 0.92
CA ASP A 78 8.48 12.49 0.71
C ASP A 78 7.59 11.90 -0.40
N THR A 79 8.04 10.90 -1.15
CA THR A 79 7.22 10.31 -2.23
C THR A 79 6.39 9.14 -1.72
N LEU A 80 5.08 9.28 -1.87
CA LEU A 80 4.06 8.28 -1.54
C LEU A 80 3.37 7.83 -2.83
N LEU A 81 3.56 6.57 -3.22
CA LEU A 81 2.88 5.99 -4.38
C LEU A 81 1.59 5.29 -3.92
N ILE A 82 0.45 5.83 -4.36
CA ILE A 82 -0.87 5.25 -4.08
C ILE A 82 -1.48 4.65 -5.35
N CYS A 83 -2.25 3.58 -5.18
CA CYS A 83 -2.96 2.92 -6.27
C CYS A 83 -4.46 2.82 -5.93
N PRO A 84 -5.35 2.77 -6.94
CA PRO A 84 -6.79 2.68 -6.73
C PRO A 84 -7.16 1.47 -5.87
N ALA A 85 -8.05 1.66 -4.88
CA ALA A 85 -8.49 0.59 -3.97
C ALA A 85 -9.02 -0.65 -4.71
N SER A 86 -9.63 -0.46 -5.88
CA SER A 86 -10.13 -1.50 -6.78
C SER A 86 -9.07 -2.55 -7.18
N TYR A 87 -7.78 -2.18 -7.16
CA TYR A 87 -6.67 -3.06 -7.54
C TYR A 87 -5.90 -3.66 -6.35
N ARG A 88 -6.41 -3.55 -5.13
CA ARG A 88 -5.70 -4.02 -3.92
C ARG A 88 -5.39 -5.53 -3.92
N ASN A 89 -6.16 -6.34 -4.65
CA ASN A 89 -6.06 -7.80 -4.67
C ASN A 89 -5.36 -8.35 -5.93
N ILE A 90 -4.68 -7.51 -6.73
CA ILE A 90 -4.00 -7.98 -7.95
C ILE A 90 -2.82 -8.89 -7.61
N ALA A 91 -2.63 -9.93 -8.45
CA ALA A 91 -1.52 -10.85 -8.31
C ALA A 91 -0.17 -10.13 -8.48
N LEU A 92 0.88 -10.61 -7.81
CA LEU A 92 2.22 -10.00 -7.88
C LEU A 92 2.74 -9.88 -9.32
N LYS A 93 2.44 -10.87 -10.16
CA LYS A 93 2.85 -10.91 -11.57
C LYS A 93 2.18 -9.84 -12.43
N GLU A 94 1.06 -9.29 -11.97
CA GLU A 94 0.28 -8.31 -12.72
C GLU A 94 0.60 -6.87 -12.29
N ILE A 95 1.37 -6.64 -11.22
CA ILE A 95 1.64 -5.28 -10.70
C ILE A 95 2.16 -4.34 -11.78
N ASP A 96 3.10 -4.81 -12.60
CA ASP A 96 3.74 -4.00 -13.63
C ASP A 96 2.71 -3.43 -14.62
N SER A 97 1.70 -4.22 -14.97
CA SER A 97 0.61 -3.79 -15.86
C SER A 97 -0.42 -2.88 -15.17
N TYR A 98 -0.33 -2.65 -13.86
CA TYR A 98 -1.18 -1.71 -13.11
C TYR A 98 -0.41 -0.51 -12.54
N ALA A 99 0.92 -0.57 -12.47
CA ALA A 99 1.76 0.46 -11.88
C ALA A 99 1.57 1.84 -12.56
N HIS A 100 1.30 1.87 -13.86
CA HIS A 100 1.02 3.09 -14.62
C HIS A 100 -0.28 3.81 -14.21
N ARG A 101 -1.18 3.14 -13.47
CA ARG A 101 -2.43 3.72 -12.95
C ARG A 101 -2.27 4.29 -11.54
N CYS A 102 -1.11 4.09 -10.92
CA CYS A 102 -0.80 4.60 -9.60
C CYS A 102 -0.29 6.04 -9.70
N ILE A 103 -0.55 6.83 -8.68
CA ILE A 103 -0.21 8.26 -8.64
C ILE A 103 0.80 8.48 -7.52
N ALA A 104 1.87 9.20 -7.85
CA ALA A 104 2.85 9.65 -6.88
C ALA A 104 2.36 10.95 -6.23
N LEU A 105 2.30 10.95 -4.91
CA LEU A 105 1.93 12.07 -4.08
C LEU A 105 3.08 12.43 -3.15
N SER A 106 3.10 13.68 -2.68
CA SER A 106 4.00 14.15 -1.62
C SER A 106 3.39 13.82 -0.26
N GLU A 107 4.07 13.02 0.57
CA GLU A 107 3.61 12.63 1.92
C GLU A 107 3.33 13.86 2.79
N ALA A 108 4.11 14.94 2.66
CA ALA A 108 3.89 16.20 3.37
C ALA A 108 2.58 16.92 2.99
N LYS A 109 2.02 16.65 1.80
CA LYS A 109 0.80 17.30 1.28
C LYS A 109 -0.46 16.44 1.40
N VAL A 110 -0.33 15.23 1.95
CA VAL A 110 -1.42 14.26 2.00
C VAL A 110 -1.67 13.87 3.44
N HIS A 111 -2.94 13.89 3.84
CA HIS A 111 -3.34 13.42 5.16
C HIS A 111 -4.13 12.13 5.03
N VAL A 112 -3.69 11.08 5.72
CA VAL A 112 -4.48 9.85 5.85
C VAL A 112 -5.65 10.18 6.79
N ALA A 113 -6.88 10.11 6.28
CA ALA A 113 -8.05 10.18 7.14
C ALA A 113 -7.98 9.02 8.14
N ALA A 114 -8.31 9.30 9.41
CA ALA A 114 -8.36 8.25 10.41
C ALA A 114 -9.20 7.08 9.86
N PRO A 115 -8.71 5.83 9.93
CA PRO A 115 -9.49 4.69 9.47
C PRO A 115 -10.79 4.74 10.27
N VAL A 116 -11.90 5.01 9.57
CA VAL A 116 -13.22 4.87 10.18
C VAL A 116 -13.30 3.39 10.46
N LEU A 117 -13.15 3.01 11.73
CA LEU A 117 -13.30 1.63 12.19
C LEU A 117 -14.56 1.11 11.53
N SER A 118 -14.39 0.21 10.56
CA SER A 118 -15.50 -0.35 9.81
C SER A 118 -16.50 -0.86 10.84
N LYS A 119 -17.72 -0.33 10.77
CA LYS A 119 -18.84 -0.61 11.68
C LYS A 119 -19.32 -2.07 11.60
N ASP A 120 -18.48 -2.98 11.11
CA ASP A 120 -18.71 -4.41 10.95
C ASP A 120 -18.18 -5.22 12.15
N ALA A 121 -17.45 -4.60 13.08
CA ALA A 121 -17.01 -5.25 14.33
C ALA A 121 -18.04 -5.20 15.47
N ALA A 122 -19.21 -4.57 15.25
CA ALA A 122 -20.25 -4.41 16.26
C ALA A 122 -21.55 -5.11 15.88
N THR A 123 -21.50 -6.38 15.46
CA THR A 123 -22.68 -7.28 15.49
C THR A 123 -22.27 -8.73 15.73
N VAL A 124 -21.44 -9.00 16.74
CA VAL A 124 -21.39 -10.33 17.37
C VAL A 124 -21.16 -10.16 18.87
N ALA A 125 -22.22 -9.76 19.58
CA ALA A 125 -22.33 -9.99 21.01
C ALA A 125 -23.82 -9.99 21.39
N LYS A 126 -24.52 -11.05 21.00
CA LYS A 126 -25.68 -11.52 21.76
C LYS A 126 -25.28 -12.83 22.43
N PRO A 127 -25.43 -12.93 23.75
CA PRO A 127 -26.04 -14.12 24.30
C PRO A 127 -27.29 -13.77 25.11
N ASN A 128 -28.21 -14.73 25.11
CA ASN A 128 -29.46 -14.78 25.87
C ASN A 128 -29.23 -14.77 27.38
#